data_AF-A0A1I7L259-F1
#
_entry.id   AF-A0A1I7L259-F1
#
_cell.length_a   1.000
_cell.length_b   1.000
_cell.length_c   1.000
_cell.angle_alpha   90.00
_cell.angle_beta   90.00
_cell.angle_gamma   90.00
#
_symmetry.space_group_name_H-M   'P 1'
#
loop_
_entity.id
_entity.type
_entity.pdbx_description
1 polymer ?
#
loop_
_entity_poly.entity_id
_entity_poly.type
_entity_poly.pdbx_seq_one_letter_code
_entity_poly.pdbx_strand_id
1 'polypeptide(L)' 'MAITPEQSALLDRVPNPAALRRLPESDLPAVAEAVRAEMIDAVS' A
#
# COMPACT_ATOMS: atom_id res chain seq x y z
N MET A 1 9.94 -0.93 11.06
CA MET A 1 10.80 -0.37 9.99
C MET A 1 9.83 0.45 9.18
N ALA A 2 9.93 1.77 9.27
CA ALA A 2 8.91 2.66 8.72
C ALA A 2 8.74 2.46 7.22
N ILE A 3 7.49 2.56 6.74
CA ILE A 3 7.20 2.55 5.30
C ILE A 3 7.92 3.71 4.60
N THR A 4 8.32 3.52 3.35
CA THR A 4 8.94 4.60 2.58
C THR A 4 7.91 5.63 2.11
N PRO A 5 8.33 6.87 1.79
CA PRO A 5 7.43 7.87 1.22
C PRO A 5 6.72 7.39 -0.06
N GLU A 6 7.39 6.59 -0.90
CA GLU A 6 6.80 6.02 -2.12
C GLU A 6 5.70 5.00 -1.79
N GLN A 7 5.90 4.17 -0.75
CA GLN A 7 4.90 3.22 -0.28
C GLN A 7 3.69 3.94 0.32
N SER A 8 3.92 4.99 1.10
CA SER A 8 2.86 5.84 1.66
C SER A 8 2.03 6.49 0.55
N ALA A 9 2.69 7.10 -0.44
CA ALA A 9 2.03 7.70 -1.59
C ALA A 9 1.24 6.68 -2.44
N LEU A 10 1.68 5.42 -2.46
CA LEU A 10 0.94 4.34 -3.12
C LEU A 10 -0.33 3.96 -2.36
N LEU A 11 -0.26 3.90 -1.02
CA LEU A 11 -1.42 3.63 -0.16
C LEU A 11 -2.43 4.79 -0.14
N ASP A 12 -1.98 6.04 -0.27
CA ASP A 12 -2.86 7.21 -0.40
C ASP A 12 -3.81 7.12 -1.61
N ARG A 13 -3.40 6.39 -2.65
CA ARG A 13 -4.22 6.14 -3.85
C ARG A 13 -5.30 5.06 -3.61
N VAL A 14 -5.22 4.33 -2.49
CA VAL A 14 -6.11 3.23 -2.11
C VAL A 14 -6.75 3.50 -0.74
N PRO A 15 -7.65 4.49 -0.63
CA PRO A 15 -8.27 4.85 0.66
C PRO A 15 -9.25 3.77 1.18
N ASN A 16 -9.62 2.79 0.35
CA ASN A 16 -10.45 1.65 0.72
C ASN A 16 -10.22 0.48 -0.25
N PRO A 17 -10.60 -0.76 0.12
CA PRO A 17 -10.38 -1.94 -0.74
C PRO A 17 -11.04 -1.86 -2.12
N ALA A 18 -12.15 -1.12 -2.26
CA ALA A 18 -12.81 -0.98 -3.56
C ALA A 18 -11.98 -0.15 -4.56
N ALA A 19 -11.05 0.69 -4.07
CA ALA A 19 -10.13 1.46 -4.91
C ALA A 19 -9.11 0.60 -5.65
N LEU A 20 -8.77 -0.60 -5.13
CA LEU A 20 -7.87 -1.55 -5.78
C LEU A 20 -8.34 -1.92 -7.20
N ARG A 21 -9.65 -1.99 -7.40
CA ARG A 21 -10.24 -2.35 -8.71
C ARG A 21 -10.01 -1.29 -9.79
N ARG A 22 -9.60 -0.08 -9.41
CA ARG A 22 -9.30 1.03 -10.34
C ARG A 22 -7.82 1.12 -10.70
N LEU A 23 -6.97 0.32 -10.05
CA LEU A 23 -5.54 0.29 -10.33
C LEU A 23 -5.23 -0.67 -11.50
N PRO A 24 -4.15 -0.40 -12.26
CA PRO A 24 -3.56 -1.41 -13.11
C PRO A 24 -3.21 -2.67 -12.30
N GLU A 25 -3.42 -3.85 -12.87
CA GLU A 25 -3.10 -5.11 -12.20
C GLU A 25 -1.60 -5.21 -11.86
N SER A 26 -0.74 -4.57 -12.67
CA SER A 26 0.71 -4.45 -12.44
C SER A 26 1.08 -3.71 -11.16
N ASP A 27 0.18 -2.86 -10.64
CA ASP A 27 0.44 -2.04 -9.45
C ASP A 27 0.04 -2.80 -8.16
N LEU A 28 -0.78 -3.86 -8.26
CA LEU A 28 -1.29 -4.60 -7.10
C LEU A 28 -0.18 -5.26 -6.25
N PRO A 29 0.89 -5.84 -6.82
CA PRO A 29 2.00 -6.37 -6.03
C PRO A 29 2.69 -5.31 -5.17
N ALA A 30 2.88 -4.10 -5.71
CA ALA A 30 3.49 -2.99 -4.98
C ALA A 30 2.58 -2.50 -3.85
N VAL A 31 1.27 -2.46 -4.07
CA VAL A 31 0.29 -2.12 -3.03
C VAL A 31 0.32 -3.17 -1.91
N ALA A 32 0.38 -4.46 -2.25
CA ALA A 32 0.45 -5.53 -1.26
C ALA A 32 1.73 -5.43 -0.41
N GLU A 33 2.85 -5.06 -1.02
CA GLU A 33 4.11 -4.79 -0.32
C GLU A 33 3.97 -3.64 0.68
N ALA A 34 3.41 -2.52 0.23
CA ALA A 34 3.21 -1.34 1.07
C ALA A 34 2.27 -1.62 2.25
N VAL A 35 1.14 -2.32 2.01
CA VAL A 35 0.22 -2.72 3.08
C VAL A 35 0.91 -3.59 4.12
N ARG A 36 1.72 -4.56 3.68
CA ARG A 36 2.43 -5.45 4.60
C ARG A 36 3.45 -4.69 5.44
N ALA A 37 4.21 -3.80 4.82
CA ALA A 37 5.19 -2.96 5.51
C ALA A 37 4.50 -2.06 6.56
N GLU A 38 3.38 -1.43 6.19
CA GLU A 38 2.57 -0.60 7.10
C GLU A 38 2.03 -1.41 8.29
N MET A 39 1.50 -2.61 8.05
CA MET A 39 0.99 -3.47 9.12
C MET A 39 2.09 -3.93 10.08
N ILE A 40 3.32 -4.14 9.60
CA ILE A 40 4.46 -4.47 10.45
C ILE A 40 4.86 -3.24 11.28
N ASP A 41 4.93 -2.07 10.66
CA ASP A 41 5.34 -0.84 11.36
C ASP A 41 4.32 -0.43 12.43
N ALA A 42 3.02 -0.53 12.14
CA ALA A 42 1.95 -0.17 13.06
C ALA A 42 1.89 -1.04 14.35
N VAL A 43 2.54 -2.21 14.35
CA VAL A 43 2.56 -3.14 15.49
C VAL A 43 3.94 -3.27 16.16
N SER A 44 4.94 -2.53 15.67
CA SER A 44 6.32 -2.51 16.18
C SER A 44 6.50 -1.47 17.28
#